data_AF-A0A852P6S1-F1
#
_entry.id   AF-A0A852P6S1-F1
#
_cell.length_a   1.000
_cell.length_b   1.000
_cell.length_c   1.000
_cell.angle_alpha   90.00
_cell.angle_beta   90.00
_cell.angle_gamma   90.00
#
_symmetry.space_group_name_H-M   'P 1'
#
loop_
_entity.id
_entity.type
_entity.pdbx_description
1 polymer ?
#
loop_
_entity_poly.entity_id
_entity_poly.type
_entity_poly.pdbx_seq_one_letter_code
_entity_poly.pdbx_strand_id
1 'polypeptide(L)'
;LTATKAGRGLLRSRGTFPVLRELHGWEEDPEVLSACENVIQVLIGDEPEAGMENLLQVRIPEGLERRLRSRERRERPEERPEAAGGGRGTA
;
A
#
# COMPACT_ATOMS: atom_id res chain seq x y z
N LEU A 1 -3.06 3.55 -11.32
CA LEU A 1 -4.39 4.19 -11.20
C LEU A 1 -4.43 5.21 -10.06
N THR A 2 -4.06 4.85 -8.83
CA THR A 2 -4.14 5.71 -7.64
C THR A 2 -3.20 6.92 -7.64
N ALA A 3 -2.15 6.93 -8.47
CA ALA A 3 -1.18 8.01 -8.54
C ALA A 3 -1.78 9.34 -9.02
N THR A 4 -2.73 9.30 -9.97
CA THR A 4 -3.32 10.50 -10.56
C THR A 4 -4.69 10.81 -9.95
N LYS A 5 -5.04 12.10 -9.87
CA LYS A 5 -6.36 12.57 -9.47
C LYS A 5 -7.50 11.92 -10.25
N ALA A 6 -7.37 11.86 -11.58
CA ALA A 6 -8.37 11.24 -12.45
C ALA A 6 -8.59 9.76 -12.10
N GLY A 7 -7.51 9.01 -11.83
CA GLY A 7 -7.62 7.61 -11.44
C GLY A 7 -8.22 7.42 -10.04
N ARG A 8 -7.87 8.26 -9.06
CA ARG A 8 -8.54 8.25 -7.74
C ARG A 8 -10.02 8.59 -7.85
N GLY A 9 -10.37 9.60 -8.64
CA GLY A 9 -11.76 9.99 -8.91
C GLY A 9 -12.57 8.85 -9.52
N LEU A 10 -11.99 8.14 -10.49
CA LEU A 10 -12.61 6.95 -11.07
C LEU A 10 -12.88 5.87 -9.99
N LEU A 11 -11.87 5.50 -9.19
CA LEU A 11 -12.03 4.48 -8.15
C LEU A 11 -13.08 4.89 -7.09
N ARG A 12 -13.09 6.15 -6.66
CA ARG A 12 -14.10 6.68 -5.73
C ARG A 12 -15.51 6.59 -6.31
N SER A 13 -15.70 7.03 -7.56
CA SER A 13 -17.01 6.98 -8.24
C SER A 13 -17.55 5.55 -8.44
N ARG A 14 -16.67 4.54 -8.47
CA ARG A 14 -17.04 3.12 -8.62
C ARG A 14 -17.29 2.41 -7.29
N GLY A 15 -17.20 3.11 -6.15
CA GLY A 15 -17.37 2.49 -4.84
C GLY A 15 -16.25 1.49 -4.52
N THR A 16 -15.02 1.73 -5.01
CA THR A 16 -13.90 0.82 -4.75
C THR A 16 -13.54 0.76 -3.26
N PHE A 17 -13.65 1.87 -2.53
CA PHE A 17 -13.26 1.92 -1.11
C PHE A 17 -14.07 0.95 -0.23
N PRO A 18 -15.42 0.93 -0.23
CA PRO A 18 -16.19 -0.05 0.52
C PRO A 18 -15.79 -1.49 0.24
N VAL A 19 -15.56 -1.85 -1.04
CA VAL A 19 -15.16 -3.20 -1.44
C VAL A 19 -13.80 -3.58 -0.86
N LEU A 20 -12.80 -2.71 -0.99
CA LEU A 20 -11.46 -2.96 -0.46
C LEU A 20 -11.44 -2.99 1.07
N ARG A 21 -12.26 -2.17 1.73
CA ARG A 21 -12.36 -2.16 3.19
C ARG A 21 -12.90 -3.48 3.73
N GLU A 22 -13.93 -4.03 3.09
CA GLU A 22 -14.46 -5.34 3.45
C GLU A 22 -13.44 -6.45 3.17
N LEU A 23 -12.79 -6.43 2.00
CA LEU A 23 -11.72 -7.37 1.67
C LEU A 23 -10.60 -7.37 2.73
N HIS A 24 -10.10 -6.18 3.08
CA HIS A 24 -9.10 -6.01 4.12
C HIS A 24 -9.57 -6.53 5.50
N GLY A 25 -10.87 -6.54 5.78
CA GLY A 25 -11.42 -6.98 7.06
C GLY A 25 -11.37 -8.48 7.29
N TRP A 26 -11.31 -9.28 6.23
CA TRP A 26 -11.33 -10.76 6.30
C TRP A 26 -10.18 -11.45 5.58
N GLU A 27 -9.32 -10.71 4.90
CA GLU A 27 -8.14 -11.26 4.22
C GLU A 27 -7.08 -11.67 5.24
N GLU A 28 -6.40 -12.78 4.97
CA GLU A 28 -5.33 -13.33 5.81
C GLU A 28 -3.95 -13.22 5.14
N ASP A 29 -3.90 -13.11 3.81
CA ASP A 29 -2.66 -12.96 3.07
C ASP A 29 -2.01 -11.59 3.36
N PRO A 30 -0.78 -11.55 3.92
CA PRO A 30 -0.12 -10.30 4.28
C PRO A 30 0.19 -9.38 3.09
N GLU A 31 0.46 -9.95 1.91
CA GLU A 31 0.73 -9.16 0.71
C GLU A 31 -0.55 -8.51 0.19
N VAL A 32 -1.66 -9.25 0.20
CA VAL A 32 -2.98 -8.73 -0.19
C VAL A 32 -3.45 -7.65 0.78
N LEU A 33 -3.28 -7.87 2.10
CA LEU A 33 -3.57 -6.85 3.12
C LEU A 33 -2.77 -5.57 2.87
N SER A 34 -1.46 -5.68 2.68
CA SER A 34 -0.59 -4.53 2.39
C SER A 34 -1.00 -3.81 1.11
N ALA A 35 -1.35 -4.54 0.05
CA ALA A 35 -1.84 -3.96 -1.19
C ALA A 35 -3.18 -3.23 -1.00
N CYS A 36 -4.12 -3.82 -0.25
CA CYS A 36 -5.41 -3.20 0.07
C CYS A 36 -5.21 -1.91 0.87
N GLU A 37 -4.37 -1.95 1.90
CA GLU A 37 -4.07 -0.80 2.75
C GLU A 37 -3.48 0.35 1.93
N ASN A 38 -2.50 0.07 1.07
CA ASN A 38 -1.90 1.09 0.20
C ASN A 38 -2.94 1.81 -0.68
N VAL A 39 -3.90 1.09 -1.23
CA VAL A 39 -4.97 1.70 -2.05
C VAL A 39 -5.95 2.46 -1.16
N ILE A 40 -6.38 1.88 -0.04
CA ILE A 40 -7.30 2.51 0.92
C ILE A 40 -6.75 3.85 1.41
N GLN A 41 -5.49 3.87 1.88
CA GLN A 41 -4.82 5.08 2.38
C GLN A 41 -4.90 6.23 1.36
N VAL A 42 -4.67 5.95 0.09
CA VAL A 42 -4.74 6.95 -0.98
C VAL A 42 -6.18 7.38 -1.29
N LEU A 43 -7.16 6.48 -1.19
CA LEU A 43 -8.55 6.80 -1.48
C LEU A 43 -9.23 7.62 -0.37
N ILE A 44 -8.88 7.39 0.89
CA ILE A 44 -9.42 8.15 2.05
C ILE A 44 -8.70 9.48 2.28
N GLY A 45 -7.48 9.62 1.78
CA GLY A 45 -6.71 10.86 1.90
C GLY A 45 -7.32 12.02 1.09
N ASP A 46 -7.06 13.23 1.57
CA ASP A 46 -7.44 14.46 0.90
C ASP A 46 -6.76 14.60 -0.47
N GLU A 47 -7.45 15.26 -1.39
CA GLU A 47 -6.93 15.51 -2.73
C GLU A 47 -5.90 16.65 -2.69
N PRO A 48 -4.70 16.46 -3.27
CA PRO A 48 -3.65 17.48 -3.27
C PRO A 48 -4.01 18.69 -4.13
N GLU A 49 -3.25 19.78 -3.92
CA GLU A 49 -3.40 21.06 -4.61
C GLU A 49 -3.24 20.94 -6.14
N ALA A 50 -3.77 21.92 -6.87
CA ALA A 50 -3.59 22.01 -8.32
C ALA A 50 -2.11 22.06 -8.69
N GLY A 51 -1.68 21.22 -9.63
CA GLY A 51 -0.28 21.04 -10.00
C GLY A 51 0.45 19.93 -9.22
N MET A 52 -0.18 19.32 -8.21
CA MET A 52 0.35 18.18 -7.46
C MET A 52 -0.49 16.89 -7.66
N GLU A 53 -1.21 16.81 -8.76
CA GLU A 53 -2.26 15.80 -8.98
C GLU A 53 -1.71 14.39 -9.23
N ASN A 54 -0.45 14.30 -9.70
CA ASN A 54 0.26 13.04 -9.88
C ASN A 54 1.30 12.85 -8.77
N LEU A 55 0.99 11.96 -7.82
CA LEU A 55 1.80 11.67 -6.64
C LEU A 55 3.20 11.11 -6.97
N LEU A 56 3.41 10.64 -8.20
CA LEU A 56 4.73 10.15 -8.66
C LEU A 56 5.61 11.26 -9.25
N GLN A 57 5.06 12.45 -9.50
CA GLN A 57 5.77 13.56 -10.15
C GLN A 57 6.06 14.74 -9.21
N VAL A 58 5.52 14.70 -7.99
CA VAL A 58 5.77 15.73 -6.97
C VAL A 58 7.21 15.65 -6.44
N ARG A 59 7.83 16.82 -6.26
CA ARG A 59 9.14 16.91 -5.60
C ARG A 59 8.99 16.60 -4.12
N ILE A 60 9.76 15.63 -3.64
CA ILE A 60 9.80 15.27 -2.22
C ILE A 60 10.78 16.22 -1.52
N PRO A 61 10.36 16.96 -0.48
CA PRO A 61 11.26 17.80 0.32
C PRO A 61 12.38 16.99 0.98
N GLU A 62 13.54 17.60 1.16
CA GLU A 62 14.69 16.95 1.80
C GLU A 62 14.34 16.49 3.24
N GLY A 63 14.64 15.23 3.54
CA GLY A 63 14.36 14.62 4.85
C GLY A 63 12.95 14.02 5.00
N LEU A 64 11.99 14.36 4.14
CA LEU A 64 10.67 13.71 4.15
C LEU A 64 10.76 12.27 3.66
N GLU A 65 11.60 12.02 2.65
CA GLU A 65 11.82 10.68 2.10
C GLU A 65 12.32 9.68 3.15
N ARG A 66 13.23 10.11 4.04
CA ARG A 66 13.69 9.26 5.15
C ARG A 66 12.55 8.90 6.10
N ARG A 67 11.68 9.87 6.44
CA ARG A 67 10.53 9.64 7.32
C ARG A 67 9.50 8.69 6.70
N LEU A 68 9.26 8.81 5.39
CA LEU A 68 8.37 7.91 4.66
C LEU A 68 8.90 6.47 4.68
N ARG A 69 10.18 6.28 4.32
CA ARG A 69 10.84 4.95 4.37
C ARG A 69 10.86 4.34 5.78
N SER A 70 11.00 5.16 6.82
CA SER A 70 10.94 4.69 8.22
C SER A 70 9.55 4.18 8.62
N ARG A 71 8.46 4.80 8.13
CA ARG A 71 7.09 4.31 8.37
C ARG A 71 6.86 2.97 7.68
N GLU A 72 7.23 2.86 6.41
CA GLU A 72 7.11 1.61 5.65
C GLU A 72 7.86 0.45 6.32
N ARG A 73 9.06 0.69 6.88
CA ARG A 73 9.83 -0.34 7.61
C ARG A 73 9.17 -0.78 8.91
N ARG A 74 8.41 0.10 9.57
CA ARG A 74 7.73 -0.20 10.84
C ARG A 74 6.43 -0.96 10.62
N GLU A 75 5.82 -0.78 9.45
CA GLU A 75 4.54 -1.37 9.06
C GLU A 75 4.69 -2.73 8.33
N ARG A 76 5.89 -3.05 7.83
CA ARG A 76 6.18 -4.39 7.30
C ARG A 76 6.17 -5.43 8.44
N PRO A 77 5.37 -6.50 8.37
CA PRO A 77 5.53 -7.63 9.27
C PRO A 77 6.94 -8.20 9.11
N GLU A 78 7.59 -8.56 10.23
CA GLU A 78 8.90 -9.20 10.22
C GLU A 78 8.88 -10.38 9.24
N GLU A 79 9.82 -10.41 8.29
CA GLU A 79 9.97 -11.52 7.36
C GLU A 79 10.05 -12.81 8.19
N ARG A 80 9.01 -13.65 8.09
CA ARG A 80 9.02 -14.98 8.70
C ARG A 80 10.26 -15.68 8.12
N PRO A 81 11.27 -16.05 8.94
CA PRO A 81 12.42 -16.75 8.42
C PRO A 81 11.90 -18.00 7.72
N GLU A 82 12.28 -18.19 6.46
CA GLU A 82 11.99 -19.41 5.72
C GLU A 82 12.43 -20.57 6.60
N ALA A 83 11.46 -21.40 7.00
CA ALA A 83 11.73 -22.55 7.84
C ALA A 83 12.82 -23.37 7.17
N ALA A 84 13.96 -23.49 7.85
CA ALA A 84 15.06 -24.34 7.43
C ALA A 84 14.50 -25.71 7.01
N GLY A 85 14.55 -25.99 5.71
CA GLY A 85 14.21 -27.28 5.13
C GLY A 85 15.24 -28.32 5.53
N GLY A 86 15.17 -28.79 6.77
CA GLY A 86 15.88 -29.95 7.26
C GLY A 86 15.32 -31.23 6.63
N GLY A 87 16.13 -31.81 5.74
CA GLY A 87 16.28 -33.24 5.45
C GLY A 87 15.05 -34.16 5.42
N ARG A 88 14.79 -34.73 4.24
CA ARG A 88 14.44 -36.16 4.16
C ARG A 88 15.51 -36.87 3.35
N GLY A 89 16.19 -37.79 4.02
CA GLY A 89 17.19 -38.66 3.41
C GLY A 89 16.58 -39.49 2.28
N THR A 90 17.38 -39.66 1.24
CA THR A 90 17.19 -40.70 0.24
C THR A 90 18.44 -41.58 0.26
N ALA A 91 18.19 -42.90 0.19
CA ALA A 91 19.11 -44.04 0.26
C ALA A 91 19.35 -44.58 1.68
#